data_AF-A0A7T8QS76-F1
#
_entry.id   AF-A0A7T8QS76-F1
#
_cell.length_a   1.000
_cell.length_b   1.000
_cell.length_c   1.000
_cell.angle_alpha   90.00
_cell.angle_beta   90.00
_cell.angle_gamma   90.00
#
_symmetry.space_group_name_H-M   'P 1'
#
loop_
_entity.id
_entity.type
_entity.pdbx_description
1 polymer ?
#
loop_
_entity_poly.entity_id
_entity_poly.type
_entity_poly.pdbx_seq_one_letter_code
_entity_poly.pdbx_strand_id
1 'polypeptide(L)' 'VKSLANQSKKFKVETNAKQLYLTGSIVLYEDVNVVVVEGGPKQQKKYRQLMLHRIKWDEETYKDKDGLECMNNCVLVWE' A
#
# COMPACT_ATOMS: atom_id res chain seq x y z
N VAL A 1 -5.60 0.40 0.01
CA VAL A 1 -5.09 0.39 -1.37
C VAL A 1 -6.05 -0.43 -2.21
N LYS A 2 -6.49 0.03 -3.37
CA LYS A 2 -7.52 -0.71 -4.14
C LYS A 2 -6.97 -1.98 -4.79
N SER A 3 -5.77 -1.91 -5.38
CA SER A 3 -5.08 -3.09 -5.92
C SER A 3 -3.61 -3.14 -5.54
N LEU A 4 -3.12 -4.33 -5.15
CA LEU A 4 -1.71 -4.59 -4.86
C LEU A 4 -1.11 -5.63 -5.83
N ALA A 5 -1.70 -5.80 -7.02
CA ALA A 5 -1.29 -6.79 -8.00
C ALA A 5 0.09 -6.49 -8.63
N ASN A 6 0.51 -5.23 -8.68
CA ASN A 6 1.80 -4.86 -9.24
C ASN A 6 2.96 -5.32 -8.33
N GLN A 7 3.79 -6.21 -8.87
CA GLN A 7 4.90 -6.80 -8.13
C GLN A 7 5.96 -5.76 -7.72
N SER A 8 6.19 -4.71 -8.51
CA SER A 8 7.15 -3.64 -8.18
C SER A 8 6.65 -2.78 -7.01
N LYS A 9 5.36 -2.40 -7.01
CA LYS A 9 4.75 -1.66 -5.89
C LYS A 9 4.71 -2.54 -4.64
N LYS A 10 4.28 -3.79 -4.76
CA LYS A 10 4.29 -4.76 -3.65
C LYS A 10 5.69 -4.94 -3.06
N PHE A 11 6.71 -5.09 -3.89
CA PHE A 11 8.10 -5.18 -3.45
C PHE A 11 8.55 -3.93 -2.69
N LYS A 12 8.17 -2.73 -3.14
CA LYS A 12 8.48 -1.48 -2.42
C LYS A 12 7.83 -1.45 -1.05
N VAL A 13 6.56 -1.81 -0.95
CA VAL A 13 5.81 -1.89 0.33
C VAL A 13 6.52 -2.84 1.29
N GLU A 14 6.73 -4.10 0.89
CA GLU A 14 7.34 -5.12 1.76
C GLU A 14 8.79 -4.79 2.14
N THR A 15 9.60 -4.37 1.18
CA THR A 15 11.03 -4.10 1.41
C THR A 15 11.23 -2.90 2.30
N ASN A 16 10.47 -1.81 2.12
CA ASN A 16 10.61 -0.63 2.98
C ASN A 16 10.09 -0.89 4.40
N ALA A 17 9.06 -1.72 4.57
CA ALA A 17 8.61 -2.13 5.89
C ALA A 17 9.73 -2.88 6.64
N LYS A 18 10.35 -3.86 5.96
CA LYS A 18 11.51 -4.60 6.50
C LYS A 18 12.72 -3.70 6.79
N GLN A 19 13.09 -2.83 5.85
CA GLN A 19 14.23 -1.91 6.01
C GLN A 19 14.04 -0.89 7.14
N LEU A 20 12.80 -0.48 7.40
CA LEU A 20 12.46 0.43 8.50
C LEU A 20 12.24 -0.29 9.84
N TYR A 21 12.42 -1.61 9.88
CA TYR A 21 12.15 -2.45 11.04
C TYR A 21 10.71 -2.26 11.57
N LEU A 22 9.75 -2.14 10.65
CA LEU A 22 8.32 -2.10 10.97
C LEU A 22 7.77 -3.53 11.00
N THR A 23 6.89 -3.80 11.95
CA THR A 23 6.08 -5.03 12.02
C THR A 23 4.70 -4.75 11.43
N GLY A 24 3.91 -5.79 11.16
CA GLY A 24 2.55 -5.62 10.65
C GLY A 24 2.13 -6.73 9.71
N SER A 25 1.08 -6.49 8.93
CA SER A 25 0.50 -7.47 8.01
C SER A 25 -0.22 -6.80 6.85
N ILE A 26 -0.28 -7.51 5.72
CA ILE A 26 -1.01 -7.09 4.53
C ILE A 26 -2.16 -8.05 4.33
N VAL A 27 -3.38 -7.55 4.41
CA VAL A 27 -4.60 -8.29 4.09
C VAL A 27 -4.97 -7.96 2.66
N LEU A 28 -4.96 -9.00 1.80
CA LEU A 28 -5.34 -8.89 0.41
C LEU A 28 -6.79 -9.34 0.27
N TYR A 29 -7.62 -8.47 -0.26
CA TYR A 29 -9.00 -8.77 -0.63
C TYR A 29 -9.30 -8.10 -1.96
N GLU A 30 -10.21 -8.68 -2.73
CA GLU A 30 -10.63 -8.14 -4.02
C GLU A 30 -11.14 -6.69 -3.83
N ASP A 31 -10.55 -5.77 -4.59
CA ASP A 31 -10.81 -4.32 -4.63
C ASP A 31 -10.45 -3.51 -3.37
N VAL A 32 -10.10 -4.18 -2.26
CA VAL A 32 -9.65 -3.51 -1.03
C VAL A 32 -8.51 -4.28 -0.39
N ASN A 33 -7.33 -3.69 -0.40
CA ASN A 33 -6.15 -4.20 0.30
C ASN A 33 -5.82 -3.31 1.49
N VAL A 34 -5.65 -3.92 2.66
CA VAL A 34 -5.33 -3.24 3.91
C VAL A 34 -3.89 -3.55 4.30
N VAL A 35 -3.10 -2.50 4.51
CA VAL A 35 -1.72 -2.59 4.96
C VAL A 35 -1.65 -2.04 6.37
N VAL A 36 -1.35 -2.89 7.34
CA VAL A 36 -1.16 -2.51 8.75
C VAL A 36 0.33 -2.53 9.02
N VAL A 37 0.84 -1.46 9.64
CA VAL A 37 2.22 -1.36 10.10
C VAL A 37 2.29 -0.82 11.52
N GLU A 38 3.18 -1.38 12.31
CA GLU A 38 3.46 -1.05 13.70
C GLU A 38 4.96 -0.78 13.86
N GLY A 39 5.32 0.22 14.67
CA GLY A 39 6.70 0.56 14.95
C GLY A 39 6.86 1.99 15.46
N GLY A 40 8.10 2.49 15.49
CA GLY A 40 8.38 3.82 16.03
C GLY A 40 7.88 4.97 15.16
N PRO A 41 7.58 6.14 15.75
CA PRO A 41 6.94 7.27 15.04
C PRO A 41 7.78 7.83 13.89
N LYS A 42 9.12 7.79 14.01
CA LYS A 42 10.02 8.21 12.93
C LYS A 42 9.94 7.28 11.71
N GLN A 43 9.82 5.97 11.95
CA GLN A 43 9.73 4.98 10.88
C GLN A 43 8.35 5.01 10.22
N GLN A 44 7.28 5.12 11.02
CA GLN A 44 5.92 5.32 10.52
C GLN A 44 5.81 6.56 9.63
N LYS A 45 6.39 7.70 10.03
CA LYS A 45 6.40 8.91 9.20
C LYS A 45 7.08 8.70 7.84
N LYS A 46 8.21 8.00 7.80
CA LYS A 46 8.92 7.64 6.55
C LYS A 46 8.08 6.71 5.68
N TYR A 47 7.44 5.71 6.28
CA TYR A 47 6.60 4.76 5.58
C TYR A 47 5.31 5.41 5.04
N ARG A 48 4.69 6.31 5.80
CA ARG A 48 3.57 7.15 5.37
C ARG A 48 3.94 8.00 4.15
N GLN A 49 5.11 8.63 4.14
CA GLN A 49 5.59 9.38 2.98
C GLN A 49 5.81 8.46 1.76
N LEU A 50 6.34 7.26 1.97
CA LEU A 50 6.46 6.26 0.91
C LEU A 50 5.09 5.92 0.31
N MET A 51 4.13 5.54 1.15
CA MET A 51 2.81 5.06 0.75
C MET A 51 1.95 6.15 0.12
N LEU A 52 1.95 7.36 0.66
CA LEU A 52 1.03 8.41 0.19
C LEU A 52 1.61 9.32 -0.89
N HIS A 53 2.94 9.49 -0.95
CA HIS A 53 3.56 10.50 -1.83
C HIS A 53 4.55 9.93 -2.83
N ARG A 54 5.31 8.89 -2.47
CA ARG A 54 6.40 8.38 -3.35
C ARG A 54 5.94 7.28 -4.29
N ILE A 55 5.03 6.42 -3.85
CA ILE A 55 4.44 5.41 -4.72
C ILE A 55 3.28 6.06 -5.48
N LYS A 56 3.40 6.11 -6.80
CA LYS A 56 2.34 6.60 -7.68
C LYS A 56 1.32 5.48 -7.89
N TRP A 57 0.26 5.46 -7.08
CA TRP A 57 -0.77 4.43 -7.16
C TRP A 57 -1.62 4.57 -8.42
N ASP A 58 -1.93 5.81 -8.81
CA ASP A 58 -2.85 6.21 -9.88
C ASP A 58 -2.39 5.81 -11.30
N GLU A 59 -1.09 5.55 -11.50
CA GLU A 59 -0.55 5.13 -12.80
C GLU A 59 -1.03 3.73 -13.26
N GLU A 60 -1.73 2.98 -12.41
CA GLU A 60 -2.25 1.66 -12.76
C GLU A 60 -3.76 1.59 -12.62
N THR A 61 -4.38 1.10 -13.69
CA THR A 61 -5.75 0.60 -13.67
C THR A 61 -5.75 -0.84 -13.19
N TYR A 62 -6.78 -1.20 -12.43
CA TYR A 62 -7.06 -2.57 -12.06
C TYR A 62 -8.50 -2.90 -12.46
N LYS A 63 -8.78 -4.19 -12.66
CA LYS A 63 -10.15 -4.65 -12.90
C LYS A 63 -10.81 -4.91 -11.57
N ASP A 64 -11.91 -4.21 -11.33
CA ASP A 64 -12.81 -4.42 -10.19
C ASP A 64 -13.54 -5.77 -10.36
N LYS A 65 -14.23 -6.26 -9.31
CA LYS A 65 -15.06 -7.48 -9.39
C LYS A 65 -16.06 -7.47 -10.54
N ASP A 66 -16.59 -6.31 -10.89
CA ASP A 66 -17.56 -6.12 -11.98
C ASP A 66 -16.90 -6.01 -13.37
N GLY A 67 -15.57 -6.18 -13.46
CA GLY A 67 -14.80 -6.11 -14.71
C GLY A 67 -14.55 -4.67 -15.21
N LEU A 68 -14.93 -3.67 -14.41
CA LEU A 68 -14.68 -2.26 -14.70
C LEU A 68 -13.21 -1.91 -14.44
N GLU A 69 -12.62 -1.11 -15.33
CA GLU A 69 -11.28 -0.56 -15.12
C GLU A 69 -11.35 0.64 -14.17
N CYS A 70 -10.74 0.48 -12.99
CA CYS A 70 -10.73 1.47 -11.93
C CYS A 70 -9.31 1.97 -11.67
N MET A 71 -9.16 3.26 -11.32
CA MET A 71 -7.88 3.82 -10.91
C MET A 71 -7.54 3.41 -9.47
N ASN A 72 -6.30 3.04 -9.26
CA ASN A 72 -5.82 2.60 -7.95
C ASN A 72 -5.44 3.78 -7.07
N ASN A 73 -5.86 3.76 -5.80
CA ASN A 73 -5.51 4.79 -4.82
C ASN A 73 -5.06 4.20 -3.48
N CYS A 74 -4.36 5.01 -2.70
CA CYS A 74 -3.92 4.69 -1.34
C CYS A 74 -4.34 5.83 -0.40
N VAL A 75 -5.01 5.47 0.70
CA VAL A 75 -5.48 6.41 1.71
C VAL A 75 -5.07 5.92 3.10
N LEU A 76 -4.85 6.88 4.01
CA LEU A 76 -4.64 6.58 5.42
C LEU A 76 -6.00 6.45 6.10
N VAL A 77 -6.22 5.33 6.80
CA VAL A 77 -7.49 5.04 7.50
C VAL A 77 -7.41 5.36 8.99
N TRP A 78 -6.26 5.10 9.62
CA TRP A 78 -6.06 5.25 11.06
C TRP A 78 -4.58 5.52 11.38
N GLU A 79 -4.32 6.32 12.42
CA GLU A 79 -3.01 6.63 13.02
C GLU A 79 -3.16 6.79 14.54
#